data_AF-A0AAW1W225-F1
#
_entry.id   AF-A0AAW1W225-F1
#
_cell.length_a   1.000
_cell.length_b   1.000
_cell.length_c   1.000
_cell.angle_alpha   90.00
_cell.angle_beta   90.00
_cell.angle_gamma   90.00
#
_symmetry.space_group_name_H-M   'P 1'
#
loop_
_entity.id
_entity.type
_entity.pdbx_description
1 polymer ?
#
loop_
_entity_poly.entity_id
_entity_poly.type
_entity_poly.pdbx_seq_one_letter_code
_entity_poly.pdbx_strand_id
1 'polypeptide(L)'
;MQSILCCPKSTSLSSSSGSFFTSLSLFCPSCLKYSEKYKLRASLTHSNPSKGVKEVNFIASNDDVHSVINYPNDPNIGEEISFELYNHLIQDFCRVGNVDKAMALLAQMEALGFRPNSITYTHLIDALGSIGRTLEADILFQEMIFVGFRPRIKLYNVLLRGFLKKGLLGLSISVLVVMGDLGAERNQETYEILLDYYVNAGRLEDTWSMINEMKRKKFRLSSFVYSKVIGLYRDNGMWKKAMDIVEEIREMGMTLDKQIYNSIIDTFGKYGELDEAYEVFEKMKQEGVRPDILTFNSLIRWHCKAGLLSKALELFTEMQEQGLYPDPKMFVTIISRLGEQGKWDMIQKTFENMRSRGHKKSGTIYAALVDIYGQYGKFLDAEECISALKAEGLVPSASMFCVLANAYAQQGLCDQTVKVLQLMEAEGIEPNVIMLNVLINAFGVAGRHLEALSIYHHIKDSGLSPDVVTYTTLMKAFIRARKYNKVPEIYMDMECAGCTPDRKARQMLQVASLVLQQRS
;
A
#
# COMPACT_ATOMS: atom_id res chain seq x y z
N MET A 1 3.98 19.18 -21.31
CA MET A 1 5.41 18.90 -21.54
C MET A 1 5.70 17.46 -21.15
N GLN A 2 5.27 16.54 -22.03
CA GLN A 2 5.62 15.13 -21.99
C GLN A 2 6.67 14.92 -23.09
N SER A 3 7.80 14.28 -22.78
CA SER A 3 8.68 13.67 -23.79
C SER A 3 8.72 12.17 -23.54
N ILE A 4 7.78 11.53 -24.22
CA ILE A 4 7.70 10.10 -24.51
C ILE A 4 8.95 9.74 -25.33
N LEU A 5 9.81 8.87 -24.81
CA LEU A 5 10.82 8.20 -25.63
C LEU A 5 10.27 6.85 -26.06
N CYS A 6 9.69 6.85 -27.26
CA CYS A 6 9.32 5.66 -27.99
C CYS A 6 10.56 4.78 -28.25
N CYS A 7 10.46 3.48 -27.95
CA CYS A 7 11.31 2.46 -28.56
C CYS A 7 11.08 2.44 -30.08
N PRO A 8 12.13 2.30 -30.92
CA PRO A 8 11.94 1.84 -32.29
C PRO A 8 11.60 0.35 -32.30
N LYS A 9 10.63 0.01 -33.15
CA LYS A 9 10.16 -1.34 -33.45
C LYS A 9 11.25 -2.22 -34.07
N SER A 10 11.07 -3.52 -33.85
CA SER A 10 11.72 -4.64 -34.55
C SER A 10 11.86 -4.41 -36.05
N THR A 11 13.10 -4.48 -36.54
CA THR A 11 13.41 -4.78 -37.94
C THR A 11 14.08 -6.14 -38.01
N SER A 12 13.54 -6.95 -38.91
CA SER A 12 13.90 -8.32 -39.26
C SER A 12 15.39 -8.49 -39.58
N LEU A 13 16.06 -9.38 -38.86
CA LEU A 13 17.35 -9.93 -39.29
C LEU A 13 17.08 -11.11 -40.24
N SER A 14 17.10 -10.80 -41.54
CA SER A 14 17.39 -11.76 -42.59
C SER A 14 18.86 -12.16 -42.53
N SER A 15 19.09 -13.44 -42.79
CA SER A 15 20.38 -14.11 -42.99
C SER A 15 21.38 -13.31 -43.84
N SER A 16 22.60 -13.12 -43.32
CA SER A 16 23.83 -13.24 -44.11
C SER A 16 25.05 -13.34 -43.20
N SER A 17 25.73 -14.48 -43.30
CA SER A 17 27.10 -14.73 -42.91
C SER A 17 28.06 -13.60 -43.35
N GLY A 18 28.90 -13.11 -42.44
CA GLY A 18 29.95 -12.16 -42.77
C GLY A 18 30.82 -11.83 -41.56
N SER A 19 32.00 -12.42 -41.51
CA SER A 19 33.10 -12.14 -40.58
C SER A 19 33.41 -10.64 -40.44
N PHE A 20 33.43 -10.13 -39.20
CA PHE A 20 34.16 -8.92 -38.84
C PHE A 20 34.76 -9.07 -37.42
N PHE A 21 35.98 -9.60 -37.36
CA PHE A 21 36.92 -9.28 -36.29
C PHE A 21 37.46 -7.89 -36.56
N THR A 22 36.91 -6.84 -35.94
CA THR A 22 37.60 -5.54 -35.79
C THR A 22 37.03 -4.76 -34.61
N SER A 23 37.89 -4.55 -33.61
CA SER A 23 37.89 -3.50 -32.57
C SER A 23 36.61 -3.29 -31.73
N LEU A 24 36.55 -3.95 -30.55
CA LEU A 24 35.84 -3.40 -29.39
C LEU A 24 36.84 -2.69 -28.47
N SER A 25 37.01 -1.39 -28.67
CA SER A 25 37.43 -0.47 -27.61
C SER A 25 36.24 -0.28 -26.66
N LEU A 26 36.17 -1.08 -25.61
CA LEU A 26 35.13 -0.95 -24.57
C LEU A 26 35.77 -1.01 -23.18
N PHE A 27 36.67 -0.06 -22.91
CA PHE A 27 36.92 0.33 -21.52
C PHE A 27 35.76 1.21 -21.07
N CYS A 28 34.93 0.71 -20.15
CA CYS A 28 34.03 1.53 -19.37
C CYS A 28 34.85 2.54 -18.55
N PRO A 29 34.54 3.85 -18.53
CA PRO A 29 35.28 4.86 -17.77
C PRO A 29 35.38 4.57 -16.26
N SER A 30 34.46 3.74 -15.74
CA SER A 30 34.47 3.26 -14.36
C SER A 30 35.63 2.30 -14.05
N CYS A 31 36.06 1.49 -15.03
CA CYS A 31 37.19 0.57 -14.89
C CYS A 31 38.54 1.31 -14.87
N LEU A 32 38.65 2.42 -15.61
CA LEU A 32 39.84 3.29 -15.61
C LEU A 32 40.04 4.00 -14.26
N LYS A 33 38.95 4.48 -13.63
CA LYS A 33 39.01 5.13 -12.31
C LYS A 33 39.39 4.18 -11.17
N TYR A 34 39.09 2.89 -11.29
CA TYR A 34 39.47 1.89 -10.28
C TYR A 34 40.95 1.50 -10.39
N SER A 35 41.49 1.42 -11.61
CA SER A 35 42.91 1.21 -11.90
C SER A 35 43.80 2.33 -11.33
N GLU A 36 43.35 3.59 -11.39
CA GLU A 36 44.13 4.72 -10.87
C GLU A 36 44.15 4.81 -9.35
N LYS A 37 43.09 4.36 -8.67
CA LYS A 37 42.97 4.48 -7.19
C LYS A 37 43.93 3.56 -6.42
N TYR A 38 44.43 2.50 -7.06
CA TYR A 38 45.38 1.54 -6.47
C TYR A 38 46.78 1.55 -7.12
N LYS A 39 47.02 2.39 -8.14
CA LYS A 39 48.36 2.55 -8.78
C LYS A 39 49.28 3.58 -8.11
N LEU A 40 48.85 4.25 -7.03
CA LEU A 40 49.69 5.22 -6.31
C LEU A 40 50.13 4.69 -4.94
N ARG A 41 51.18 3.87 -4.93
CA ARG A 41 52.28 3.89 -3.94
C ARG A 41 53.40 2.91 -4.35
N ALA A 42 54.04 3.20 -5.46
CA ALA A 42 55.38 2.70 -5.76
C ALA A 42 56.24 3.86 -6.27
N SER A 43 56.55 4.79 -5.37
CA SER A 43 57.59 5.79 -5.60
C SER A 43 58.88 5.28 -4.98
N LEU A 44 59.78 4.81 -5.84
CA LEU A 44 61.19 4.57 -5.55
C LEU A 44 61.84 5.87 -5.07
N THR A 45 62.32 5.89 -3.83
CA THR A 45 63.35 6.85 -3.39
C THR A 45 64.41 6.11 -2.58
N HIS A 46 65.63 6.09 -3.11
CA HIS A 46 66.85 5.65 -2.43
C HIS A 46 67.16 6.56 -1.22
N SER A 47 67.36 5.99 -0.02
CA SER A 47 68.40 6.40 0.93
C SER A 47 68.51 5.43 2.12
N ASN A 48 69.75 5.24 2.57
CA ASN A 48 70.29 4.24 3.51
C ASN A 48 69.92 4.48 5.02
N PRO A 49 70.38 3.64 5.98
CA PRO A 49 69.60 3.12 7.10
C PRO A 49 69.73 3.91 8.42
N SER A 50 68.75 3.76 9.31
CA SER A 50 68.88 3.58 10.77
C SER A 50 67.73 4.22 11.58
N LYS A 51 67.38 3.51 12.68
CA LYS A 51 66.58 3.91 13.86
C LYS A 51 65.05 3.85 13.77
N GLY A 52 64.48 3.07 14.70
CA GLY A 52 63.34 3.52 15.49
C GLY A 52 62.07 2.71 15.34
N VAL A 53 61.93 1.71 16.21
CA VAL A 53 60.72 0.95 16.55
C VAL A 53 59.48 1.86 16.73
N LYS A 54 58.32 1.42 16.23
CA LYS A 54 57.06 1.40 17.00
C LYS A 54 56.03 0.45 16.39
N GLU A 55 55.79 -0.61 17.14
CA GLU A 55 54.73 -1.61 17.02
C GLU A 55 53.34 -0.97 16.95
N VAL A 56 52.42 -1.62 16.23
CA VAL A 56 50.98 -1.51 16.50
C VAL A 56 50.41 -2.92 16.54
N ASN A 57 50.23 -3.43 17.75
CA ASN A 57 49.48 -4.65 18.04
C ASN A 57 47.98 -4.39 17.90
N PHE A 58 47.27 -5.27 17.21
CA PHE A 58 45.82 -5.41 17.37
C PHE A 58 45.50 -6.81 17.89
N ILE A 59 44.85 -6.81 19.05
CA ILE A 59 44.48 -7.95 19.87
C ILE A 59 43.33 -8.70 19.19
N ALA A 60 43.53 -9.99 18.96
CA ALA A 60 42.47 -10.94 18.59
C ALA A 60 41.78 -11.47 19.85
N SER A 61 40.48 -11.70 19.77
CA SER A 61 39.70 -12.44 20.77
C SER A 61 38.89 -13.54 20.06
N ASN A 62 39.42 -14.77 20.10
CA ASN A 62 38.82 -16.06 20.54
C ASN A 62 37.29 -16.25 20.45
N ASP A 63 36.69 -17.40 20.10
CA ASP A 63 37.08 -18.83 20.02
C ASP A 63 36.04 -19.61 19.16
N ASP A 64 36.46 -20.69 18.47
CA ASP A 64 35.87 -22.06 18.49
C ASP A 64 36.16 -22.96 17.26
N VAL A 65 37.18 -23.81 17.46
CA VAL A 65 37.45 -25.23 17.09
C VAL A 65 36.76 -25.94 15.89
N HIS A 66 37.51 -26.21 14.80
CA HIS A 66 37.96 -27.56 14.32
C HIS A 66 38.32 -27.60 12.82
N SER A 67 39.60 -27.39 12.51
CA SER A 67 40.50 -28.29 11.76
C SER A 67 41.77 -27.51 11.43
N VAL A 68 42.90 -27.98 11.97
CA VAL A 68 44.19 -27.31 11.90
C VAL A 68 44.71 -27.41 10.46
N ILE A 69 44.42 -26.40 9.65
CA ILE A 69 45.27 -26.02 8.52
C ILE A 69 46.12 -24.88 9.06
N ASN A 70 47.43 -25.13 9.25
CA ASN A 70 48.37 -24.09 9.61
C ASN A 70 48.37 -23.03 8.49
N TYR A 71 47.70 -21.91 8.74
CA TYR A 71 47.82 -20.72 7.90
C TYR A 71 49.21 -20.12 8.14
N PRO A 72 50.04 -19.89 7.11
CA PRO A 72 51.29 -19.18 7.29
C PRO A 72 50.96 -17.71 7.62
N ASN A 73 50.91 -17.40 8.91
CA ASN A 73 50.74 -16.05 9.45
C ASN A 73 52.09 -15.37 9.74
N ASP A 74 53.19 -15.85 9.14
CA ASP A 74 54.52 -15.32 9.40
C ASP A 74 55.24 -14.98 8.09
N PRO A 75 55.52 -13.69 7.79
CA PRO A 75 56.22 -13.28 6.56
C PRO A 75 57.73 -13.59 6.58
N ASN A 76 58.19 -14.51 7.44
CA ASN A 76 59.60 -14.85 7.63
C ASN A 76 59.98 -16.29 7.22
N ILE A 77 59.12 -17.02 6.53
CA ILE A 77 59.49 -18.32 5.93
C ILE A 77 59.44 -18.17 4.42
N GLY A 78 60.61 -18.10 3.80
CA GLY A 78 60.81 -18.04 2.35
C GLY A 78 60.49 -19.35 1.64
N GLU A 79 59.29 -19.89 1.84
CA GLU A 79 58.73 -20.93 0.99
C GLU A 79 57.82 -20.28 -0.04
N GLU A 80 58.16 -20.45 -1.33
CA GLU A 80 57.30 -20.02 -2.44
C GLU A 80 55.94 -20.72 -2.32
N ILE A 81 54.92 -19.97 -1.93
CA ILE A 81 53.54 -20.48 -1.90
C ILE A 81 53.18 -20.85 -3.34
N SER A 82 53.03 -22.14 -3.62
CA SER A 82 52.61 -22.64 -4.92
C SER A 82 51.28 -22.01 -5.35
N PHE A 83 51.12 -21.74 -6.65
CA PHE A 83 49.88 -21.21 -7.22
C PHE A 83 48.66 -22.11 -6.90
N GLU A 84 48.87 -23.42 -6.71
CA GLU A 84 47.83 -24.36 -6.30
C GLU A 84 47.36 -24.12 -4.85
N LEU A 85 48.32 -23.80 -3.96
CA LEU A 85 48.04 -23.50 -2.56
C LEU A 85 47.30 -22.16 -2.41
N TYR A 86 47.65 -21.14 -3.21
CA TYR A 86 46.88 -19.89 -3.28
C TYR A 86 45.42 -20.13 -3.68
N ASN A 87 45.20 -20.92 -4.74
CA ASN A 87 43.84 -21.26 -5.19
C ASN A 87 43.04 -21.99 -4.10
N HIS A 88 43.66 -22.93 -3.38
CA HIS A 88 43.01 -23.66 -2.28
C HIS A 88 42.65 -22.73 -1.11
N LEU A 89 43.59 -21.89 -0.66
CA LEU A 89 43.37 -20.95 0.44
C LEU A 89 42.26 -19.95 0.12
N ILE A 90 42.24 -19.40 -1.09
CA ILE A 90 41.17 -18.48 -1.52
C ILE A 90 39.81 -19.20 -1.49
N GLN A 91 39.73 -20.44 -1.97
CA GLN A 91 38.49 -21.22 -1.95
C GLN A 91 38.01 -21.49 -0.51
N ASP A 92 38.92 -21.83 0.41
CA ASP A 92 38.58 -22.06 1.81
C ASP A 92 38.08 -20.78 2.49
N PHE A 93 38.78 -19.66 2.31
CA PHE A 93 38.32 -18.38 2.87
C PHE A 93 36.97 -17.94 2.29
N CYS A 94 36.70 -18.20 1.01
CA CYS A 94 35.38 -17.99 0.41
C CYS A 94 34.29 -18.88 1.03
N ARG A 95 34.60 -20.14 1.37
CA ARG A 95 33.66 -21.06 2.04
C ARG A 95 33.36 -20.64 3.48
N VAL A 96 34.37 -20.15 4.19
CA VAL A 96 34.23 -19.60 5.56
C VAL A 96 33.52 -18.24 5.56
N GLY A 97 33.42 -17.58 4.39
CA GLY A 97 32.79 -16.26 4.25
C GLY A 97 33.72 -15.09 4.57
N ASN A 98 35.02 -15.33 4.77
CA ASN A 98 36.02 -14.28 5.01
C ASN A 98 36.55 -13.72 3.68
N VAL A 99 35.72 -12.93 3.03
CA VAL A 99 35.99 -12.44 1.66
C VAL A 99 37.10 -11.39 1.61
N ASP A 100 37.34 -10.63 2.69
CA ASP A 100 38.44 -9.65 2.72
C ASP A 100 39.80 -10.32 2.67
N LYS A 101 39.99 -11.42 3.42
CA LYS A 101 41.21 -12.23 3.34
C LYS A 101 41.36 -12.90 1.97
N ALA A 102 40.27 -13.42 1.41
CA ALA A 102 40.27 -14.01 0.07
C ALA A 102 40.70 -13.00 -1.01
N MET A 103 40.20 -11.76 -0.95
CA MET A 103 40.57 -10.68 -1.87
C MET A 103 42.01 -10.19 -1.68
N ALA A 104 42.52 -10.20 -0.43
CA ALA A 104 43.92 -9.87 -0.17
C ALA A 104 44.87 -10.92 -0.76
N LEU A 105 44.53 -12.21 -0.62
CA LEU A 105 45.29 -13.31 -1.24
C LEU A 105 45.22 -13.28 -2.76
N LEU A 106 44.07 -12.92 -3.33
CA LEU A 106 43.92 -12.71 -4.77
C LEU A 106 44.86 -11.61 -5.27
N ALA A 107 44.89 -10.45 -4.61
CA ALA A 107 45.78 -9.35 -4.99
C ALA A 107 47.27 -9.72 -4.89
N GLN A 108 47.66 -10.52 -3.89
CA GLN A 108 49.02 -11.04 -3.78
C GLN A 108 49.36 -12.01 -4.91
N MET A 109 48.44 -12.93 -5.22
CA MET A 109 48.58 -13.89 -6.32
C MET A 109 48.78 -13.18 -7.68
N GLU A 110 47.99 -12.13 -7.93
CA GLU A 110 48.10 -11.30 -9.14
C GLU A 110 49.40 -10.47 -9.19
N ALA A 111 49.86 -9.94 -8.05
CA ALA A 111 51.13 -9.21 -7.96
C ALA A 111 52.34 -10.08 -8.29
N LEU A 112 52.26 -11.39 -8.01
CA LEU A 112 53.25 -12.39 -8.39
C LEU A 112 53.12 -12.85 -9.85
N GLY A 113 52.13 -12.34 -10.59
CA GLY A 113 51.91 -12.65 -12.01
C GLY A 113 51.10 -13.93 -12.26
N PHE A 114 50.58 -14.58 -11.21
CA PHE A 114 49.74 -15.76 -11.35
C PHE A 114 48.27 -15.36 -11.54
N ARG A 115 47.51 -16.19 -12.27
CA ARG A 115 46.07 -15.98 -12.48
C ARG A 115 45.24 -17.03 -11.75
N PRO A 116 44.10 -16.65 -11.15
CA PRO A 116 43.18 -17.60 -10.56
C PRO A 116 42.66 -18.60 -11.58
N ASN A 117 42.39 -19.82 -11.12
CA ASN A 117 41.70 -20.81 -11.94
C ASN A 117 40.17 -20.55 -11.95
N SER A 118 39.46 -21.23 -12.87
CA SER A 118 38.00 -21.10 -13.02
C SER A 118 37.20 -21.38 -11.74
N ILE A 119 37.67 -22.32 -10.90
CA ILE A 119 37.00 -22.71 -9.65
C ILE A 119 37.17 -21.60 -8.60
N THR A 120 38.35 -21.00 -8.51
CA THR A 120 38.66 -19.88 -7.60
C THR A 120 37.84 -18.64 -7.96
N TYR A 121 37.73 -18.27 -9.25
CA TYR A 121 36.81 -17.22 -9.70
C TYR A 121 35.37 -17.52 -9.30
N THR A 122 34.91 -18.76 -9.51
CA THR A 122 33.55 -19.19 -9.15
C THR A 122 33.27 -18.98 -7.66
N HIS A 123 34.18 -19.39 -6.78
CA HIS A 123 34.02 -19.24 -5.33
C HIS A 123 34.06 -17.78 -4.88
N LEU A 124 34.95 -16.97 -5.45
CA LEU A 124 35.05 -15.54 -5.16
C LEU A 124 33.76 -14.79 -5.54
N ILE A 125 33.25 -15.02 -6.76
CA ILE A 125 32.04 -14.36 -7.25
C ILE A 125 30.81 -14.81 -6.45
N ASP A 126 30.70 -16.10 -6.11
CA ASP A 126 29.60 -16.64 -5.29
C ASP A 126 29.60 -16.00 -3.89
N ALA A 127 30.77 -15.92 -3.24
CA ALA A 127 30.93 -15.33 -1.92
C ALA A 127 30.68 -13.81 -1.91
N LEU A 128 31.30 -13.06 -2.83
CA LEU A 128 31.08 -11.61 -2.98
C LEU A 128 29.63 -11.27 -3.31
N GLY A 129 29.01 -12.03 -4.22
CA GLY A 129 27.62 -11.85 -4.60
C GLY A 129 26.65 -12.13 -3.45
N SER A 130 26.91 -13.16 -2.65
CA SER A 130 26.09 -13.54 -1.48
C SER A 130 26.18 -12.51 -0.35
N ILE A 131 27.36 -11.94 -0.09
CA ILE A 131 27.55 -10.85 0.88
C ILE A 131 26.97 -9.53 0.38
N GLY A 132 26.78 -9.40 -0.94
CA GLY A 132 26.27 -8.20 -1.57
C GLY A 132 27.38 -7.21 -1.97
N ARG A 133 28.65 -7.61 -2.06
CA ARG A 133 29.73 -6.82 -2.70
C ARG A 133 29.67 -6.95 -4.23
N THR A 134 28.53 -6.55 -4.78
CA THR A 134 28.12 -6.81 -6.17
C THR A 134 29.02 -6.19 -7.24
N LEU A 135 29.64 -5.04 -6.99
CA LEU A 135 30.52 -4.39 -7.97
C LEU A 135 31.84 -5.14 -8.14
N GLU A 136 32.43 -5.61 -7.05
CA GLU A 136 33.65 -6.42 -7.09
C GLU A 136 33.38 -7.77 -7.73
N ALA A 137 32.22 -8.37 -7.43
CA ALA A 137 31.76 -9.59 -8.08
C ALA A 137 31.61 -9.40 -9.61
N ASP A 138 31.12 -8.24 -10.06
CA ASP A 138 31.02 -7.90 -11.50
C ASP A 138 32.40 -7.83 -12.15
N ILE A 139 33.36 -7.16 -11.50
CA ILE A 139 34.72 -6.99 -12.02
C ILE A 139 35.37 -8.36 -12.24
N LEU A 140 35.33 -9.23 -11.22
CA LEU A 140 35.89 -10.58 -11.32
C LEU A 140 35.13 -11.44 -12.35
N PHE A 141 33.83 -11.21 -12.52
CA PHE A 141 33.03 -11.90 -13.53
C PHE A 141 33.41 -11.50 -14.96
N GLN A 142 33.59 -10.19 -15.21
CA GLN A 142 34.09 -9.71 -16.50
C GLN A 142 35.52 -10.19 -16.78
N GLU A 143 36.38 -10.22 -15.76
CA GLU A 143 37.73 -10.75 -15.89
C GLU A 143 37.72 -12.25 -16.22
N MET A 144 36.92 -13.04 -15.53
CA MET A 144 36.76 -14.47 -15.81
C MET A 144 36.39 -14.73 -17.28
N ILE A 145 35.50 -13.91 -17.86
CA ILE A 145 35.10 -13.99 -19.26
C ILE A 145 36.24 -13.55 -20.19
N PHE A 146 36.94 -12.45 -19.86
CA PHE A 146 38.07 -11.94 -20.63
C PHE A 146 39.23 -12.96 -20.72
N VAL A 147 39.47 -13.70 -19.62
CA VAL A 147 40.45 -14.79 -19.58
C VAL A 147 40.02 -16.00 -20.43
N GLY A 148 38.75 -16.06 -20.83
CA GLY A 148 38.20 -17.12 -21.70
C GLY A 148 37.50 -18.24 -20.95
N PHE A 149 37.26 -18.10 -19.64
CA PHE A 149 36.48 -19.08 -18.89
C PHE A 149 34.99 -18.89 -19.15
N ARG A 150 34.25 -20.01 -19.26
CA ARG A 150 32.79 -20.00 -19.39
C ARG A 150 32.14 -20.05 -17.99
N PRO A 151 31.45 -19.00 -17.54
CA PRO A 151 30.79 -19.01 -16.24
C PRO A 151 29.61 -19.99 -16.21
N ARG A 152 29.35 -20.58 -15.05
CA ARG A 152 28.19 -21.46 -14.83
C ARG A 152 26.92 -20.63 -14.60
N ILE A 153 25.75 -21.17 -14.93
CA ILE A 153 24.43 -20.51 -14.75
C ILE A 153 24.24 -20.00 -13.30
N LYS A 154 24.70 -20.76 -12.30
CA LYS A 154 24.63 -20.33 -10.87
C LYS A 154 25.27 -18.95 -10.64
N LEU A 155 26.40 -18.65 -11.29
CA LEU A 155 27.10 -17.37 -11.12
C LEU A 155 26.27 -16.20 -11.67
N TYR A 156 25.64 -16.38 -12.83
CA TYR A 156 24.72 -15.39 -13.37
C TYR A 156 23.56 -15.15 -12.41
N ASN A 157 22.96 -16.21 -11.85
CA ASN A 157 21.84 -16.09 -10.89
C ASN A 157 22.25 -15.34 -9.61
N VAL A 158 23.44 -15.58 -9.09
CA VAL A 158 23.98 -14.87 -7.91
C VAL A 158 24.15 -13.37 -8.20
N LEU A 159 24.78 -13.03 -9.34
CA LEU A 159 24.95 -11.65 -9.76
C LEU A 159 23.62 -10.95 -10.02
N LEU A 160 22.70 -11.60 -10.73
CA LEU A 160 21.35 -11.07 -10.99
C LEU A 160 20.62 -10.79 -9.69
N ARG A 161 20.60 -11.73 -8.74
CA ARG A 161 19.97 -11.53 -7.43
C ARG A 161 20.59 -10.35 -6.68
N GLY A 162 21.90 -10.24 -6.68
CA GLY A 162 22.63 -9.13 -6.06
C GLY A 162 22.31 -7.77 -6.70
N PHE A 163 22.36 -7.67 -8.03
CA PHE A 163 22.09 -6.42 -8.75
C PHE A 163 20.64 -5.97 -8.64
N LEU A 164 19.69 -6.90 -8.78
CA LEU A 164 18.26 -6.59 -8.73
C LEU A 164 17.84 -6.16 -7.31
N LYS A 165 18.37 -6.80 -6.26
CA LYS A 165 18.11 -6.39 -4.86
C LYS A 165 18.61 -4.97 -4.57
N LYS A 166 19.68 -4.52 -5.25
CA LYS A 166 20.21 -3.15 -5.15
C LYS A 166 19.61 -2.17 -6.17
N GLY A 167 18.70 -2.61 -7.04
CA GLY A 167 18.12 -1.77 -8.09
C GLY A 167 19.08 -1.40 -9.23
N LEU A 168 20.22 -2.10 -9.37
CA LEU A 168 21.23 -1.85 -10.41
C LEU A 168 20.82 -2.46 -11.75
N LEU A 169 19.79 -1.88 -12.38
CA LEU A 169 19.16 -2.41 -13.59
C LEU A 169 20.12 -2.55 -14.78
N GLY A 170 20.98 -1.56 -15.01
CA GLY A 170 21.93 -1.57 -16.14
C GLY A 170 22.89 -2.77 -16.10
N LEU A 171 23.43 -3.08 -14.91
CA LEU A 171 24.30 -4.24 -14.72
C LEU A 171 23.52 -5.55 -14.85
N SER A 172 22.28 -5.61 -14.33
CA SER A 172 21.46 -6.82 -14.48
C SER A 172 21.13 -7.14 -15.94
N ILE A 173 20.86 -6.12 -16.77
CA ILE A 173 20.64 -6.27 -18.21
C ILE A 173 21.94 -6.71 -18.90
N SER A 174 23.08 -6.12 -18.54
CA SER A 174 24.39 -6.52 -19.06
C SER A 174 24.67 -8.00 -18.81
N VAL A 175 24.42 -8.49 -17.59
CA VAL A 175 24.58 -9.93 -17.27
C VAL A 175 23.65 -10.80 -18.11
N LEU A 176 22.40 -10.39 -18.35
CA LEU A 176 21.46 -11.14 -19.20
C LEU A 176 21.88 -11.17 -20.68
N VAL A 177 22.50 -10.09 -21.18
CA VAL A 177 23.03 -10.03 -22.56
C VAL A 177 24.23 -10.96 -22.68
N VAL A 178 25.20 -10.86 -21.77
CA VAL A 178 26.38 -11.73 -21.73
C VAL A 178 25.98 -13.21 -21.60
N MET A 179 24.96 -13.51 -20.81
CA MET A 179 24.40 -14.86 -20.69
C MET A 179 23.90 -15.39 -22.04
N GLY A 180 23.25 -14.54 -22.85
CA GLY A 180 22.80 -14.89 -24.20
C GLY A 180 23.96 -15.06 -25.19
N ASP A 181 24.92 -14.13 -25.20
CA ASP A 181 26.07 -14.13 -26.11
C ASP A 181 26.98 -15.35 -25.91
N LEU A 182 27.12 -15.81 -24.66
CA LEU A 182 27.87 -17.02 -24.32
C LEU A 182 27.06 -18.31 -24.47
N GLY A 183 25.81 -18.22 -24.93
CA GLY A 183 24.93 -19.36 -25.18
C GLY A 183 24.46 -20.08 -23.91
N ALA A 184 24.47 -19.40 -22.75
CA ALA A 184 23.98 -19.96 -21.50
C ALA A 184 22.44 -19.83 -21.43
N GLU A 185 21.73 -20.96 -21.47
CA GLU A 185 20.27 -20.93 -21.38
C GLU A 185 19.79 -20.61 -19.96
N ARG A 186 18.78 -19.73 -19.87
CA ARG A 186 18.11 -19.38 -18.60
C ARG A 186 17.41 -20.61 -18.01
N ASN A 187 17.66 -20.88 -16.73
CA ASN A 187 16.98 -21.93 -15.98
C ASN A 187 15.78 -21.36 -15.20
N GLN A 188 15.01 -22.25 -14.55
CA GLN A 188 13.85 -21.86 -13.75
C GLN A 188 14.19 -20.80 -12.68
N GLU A 189 15.32 -20.95 -11.99
CA GLU A 189 15.75 -20.01 -10.95
C GLU A 189 16.05 -18.61 -11.54
N THR A 190 16.66 -18.52 -12.72
CA THR A 190 16.91 -17.24 -13.40
C THR A 190 15.59 -16.49 -13.62
N TYR A 191 14.57 -17.21 -14.10
CA TYR A 191 13.24 -16.65 -14.33
C TYR A 191 12.55 -16.22 -13.04
N GLU A 192 12.63 -17.01 -11.98
CA GLU A 192 12.07 -16.69 -10.66
C GLU A 192 12.70 -15.43 -10.05
N ILE A 193 14.03 -15.27 -10.15
CA ILE A 193 14.74 -14.08 -9.68
C ILE A 193 14.26 -12.83 -10.41
N LEU A 194 14.13 -12.90 -11.74
CA LEU A 194 13.66 -11.78 -12.55
C LEU A 194 12.20 -11.45 -12.26
N LEU A 195 11.35 -12.48 -12.12
CA LEU A 195 9.94 -12.30 -11.86
C LEU A 195 9.69 -11.69 -10.48
N ASP A 196 10.38 -12.16 -9.43
CA ASP A 196 10.26 -11.58 -8.08
C ASP A 196 10.62 -10.09 -8.10
N TYR A 197 11.69 -9.72 -8.82
CA TYR A 197 12.05 -8.32 -9.00
C TYR A 197 10.97 -7.52 -9.74
N TYR A 198 10.49 -7.99 -10.89
CA TYR A 198 9.49 -7.25 -11.67
C TYR A 198 8.17 -7.08 -10.94
N VAL A 199 7.77 -8.09 -10.17
CA VAL A 199 6.58 -8.03 -9.33
C VAL A 199 6.73 -7.01 -8.21
N ASN A 200 7.85 -7.04 -7.47
CA ASN A 200 8.10 -6.06 -6.42
C ASN A 200 8.28 -4.63 -6.97
N ALA A 201 8.76 -4.49 -8.20
CA ALA A 201 8.94 -3.21 -8.89
C ALA A 201 7.67 -2.67 -9.56
N GLY A 202 6.56 -3.41 -9.55
CA GLY A 202 5.30 -2.99 -10.18
C GLY A 202 5.32 -3.03 -11.72
N ARG A 203 6.26 -3.74 -12.35
CA ARG A 203 6.44 -3.74 -13.81
C ARG A 203 5.54 -4.77 -14.48
N LEU A 204 4.32 -4.36 -14.81
CA LEU A 204 3.25 -5.24 -15.32
C LEU A 204 3.58 -5.93 -16.65
N GLU A 205 4.02 -5.16 -17.66
CA GLU A 205 4.29 -5.73 -19.00
C GLU A 205 5.51 -6.65 -19.01
N ASP A 206 6.57 -6.30 -18.25
CA ASP A 206 7.74 -7.15 -18.12
C ASP A 206 7.42 -8.46 -17.38
N THR A 207 6.57 -8.37 -16.34
CA THR A 207 6.05 -9.56 -15.64
C THR A 207 5.28 -10.46 -16.60
N TRP A 208 4.40 -9.89 -17.43
CA TRP A 208 3.63 -10.66 -18.43
C TRP A 208 4.52 -11.32 -19.48
N SER A 209 5.46 -10.56 -20.05
CA SER A 209 6.43 -11.06 -21.03
C SER A 209 7.25 -12.21 -20.45
N MET A 210 7.66 -12.09 -19.18
CA MET A 210 8.45 -13.11 -18.50
C MET A 210 7.66 -14.39 -18.27
N ILE A 211 6.39 -14.28 -17.85
CA ILE A 211 5.48 -15.43 -17.71
C ILE A 211 5.32 -16.15 -19.05
N ASN A 212 5.10 -15.41 -20.14
CA ASN A 212 4.96 -16.01 -21.48
C ASN A 212 6.24 -16.68 -21.97
N GLU A 213 7.41 -16.15 -21.62
CA GLU A 213 8.69 -16.79 -21.91
C GLU A 213 8.88 -18.08 -21.11
N MET A 214 8.56 -18.07 -19.81
CA MET A 214 8.57 -19.27 -18.96
C MET A 214 7.61 -20.34 -19.49
N LYS A 215 6.41 -19.94 -19.97
CA LYS A 215 5.42 -20.84 -20.59
C LYS A 215 5.95 -21.51 -21.85
N ARG A 216 6.53 -20.73 -22.78
CA ARG A 216 7.12 -21.28 -24.02
C ARG A 216 8.21 -22.31 -23.71
N LYS A 217 8.94 -22.13 -22.62
CA LYS A 217 9.98 -23.06 -22.15
C LYS A 217 9.50 -24.15 -21.19
N LYS A 218 8.18 -24.20 -20.90
CA LYS A 218 7.54 -25.19 -20.02
C LYS A 218 8.09 -25.24 -18.58
N PHE A 219 8.53 -24.10 -18.05
CA PHE A 219 8.93 -24.01 -16.63
C PHE A 219 7.70 -23.89 -15.73
N ARG A 220 7.75 -24.53 -14.56
CA ARG A 220 6.70 -24.41 -13.52
C ARG A 220 7.02 -23.24 -12.62
N LEU A 221 6.03 -22.38 -12.38
CA LEU A 221 6.09 -21.31 -11.40
C LEU A 221 5.68 -21.86 -10.03
N SER A 222 6.32 -21.37 -8.96
CA SER A 222 5.95 -21.77 -7.60
C SER A 222 4.67 -21.06 -7.12
N SER A 223 3.93 -21.69 -6.20
CA SER A 223 2.70 -21.15 -5.62
C SER A 223 2.87 -19.74 -5.04
N PHE A 224 3.99 -19.51 -4.34
CA PHE A 224 4.34 -18.22 -3.76
C PHE A 224 4.49 -17.12 -4.82
N VAL A 225 5.15 -17.45 -5.93
CA VAL A 225 5.40 -16.51 -7.02
C VAL A 225 4.10 -16.18 -7.74
N TYR A 226 3.24 -17.16 -8.01
CA TYR A 226 1.90 -16.95 -8.56
C TYR A 226 1.03 -16.04 -7.69
N SER A 227 1.04 -16.24 -6.37
CA SER A 227 0.28 -15.39 -5.44
C SER A 227 0.72 -13.91 -5.52
N LYS A 228 2.03 -13.66 -5.58
CA LYS A 228 2.56 -12.30 -5.76
C LYS A 228 2.16 -11.69 -7.10
N VAL A 229 2.23 -12.45 -8.18
CA VAL A 229 1.84 -12.00 -9.53
C VAL A 229 0.35 -11.67 -9.59
N ILE A 230 -0.51 -12.52 -9.02
CA ILE A 230 -1.96 -12.25 -8.92
C ILE A 230 -2.18 -10.96 -8.11
N GLY A 231 -1.52 -10.81 -6.97
CA GLY A 231 -1.57 -9.59 -6.17
C GLY A 231 -1.15 -8.34 -6.94
N LEU A 232 -0.10 -8.41 -7.76
CA LEU A 232 0.34 -7.30 -8.60
C LEU A 232 -0.73 -6.88 -9.62
N TYR A 233 -1.25 -7.82 -10.40
CA TYR A 233 -2.26 -7.50 -11.42
C TYR A 233 -3.56 -7.04 -10.78
N ARG A 234 -3.92 -7.60 -9.63
CA ARG A 234 -5.03 -7.18 -8.78
C ARG A 234 -4.91 -5.72 -8.36
N ASP A 235 -3.79 -5.34 -7.77
CA ASP A 235 -3.59 -3.99 -7.22
C ASP A 235 -3.59 -2.91 -8.32
N ASN A 236 -3.25 -3.29 -9.55
CA ASN A 236 -3.24 -2.43 -10.73
C ASN A 236 -4.51 -2.52 -11.60
N GLY A 237 -5.54 -3.27 -11.17
CA GLY A 237 -6.83 -3.35 -11.87
C GLY A 237 -6.81 -4.15 -13.17
N MET A 238 -5.75 -4.91 -13.44
CA MET A 238 -5.62 -5.79 -14.60
C MET A 238 -6.15 -7.20 -14.30
N TRP A 239 -7.38 -7.28 -13.82
CA TRP A 239 -7.97 -8.51 -13.29
C TRP A 239 -8.15 -9.62 -14.34
N LYS A 240 -8.36 -9.30 -15.63
CA LYS A 240 -8.49 -10.31 -16.71
C LYS A 240 -7.24 -11.17 -16.79
N LYS A 241 -6.07 -10.52 -16.79
CA LYS A 241 -4.76 -11.20 -16.75
C LYS A 241 -4.58 -11.97 -15.43
N ALA A 242 -5.05 -11.44 -14.30
CA ALA A 242 -5.02 -12.16 -13.03
C ALA A 242 -5.87 -13.44 -13.07
N MET A 243 -7.02 -13.39 -13.76
CA MET A 243 -7.94 -14.52 -13.93
C MET A 243 -7.37 -15.59 -14.85
N ASP A 244 -6.73 -15.20 -15.97
CA ASP A 244 -6.03 -16.14 -16.85
C ASP A 244 -4.97 -16.94 -16.07
N ILE A 245 -4.22 -16.25 -15.21
CA ILE A 245 -3.20 -16.87 -14.35
C ILE A 245 -3.84 -17.80 -13.31
N VAL A 246 -5.00 -17.43 -12.77
CA VAL A 246 -5.77 -18.26 -11.84
C VAL A 246 -6.25 -19.56 -12.49
N GLU A 247 -6.76 -19.50 -13.72
CA GLU A 247 -7.16 -20.71 -14.46
C GLU A 247 -5.95 -21.61 -14.78
N GLU A 248 -4.80 -21.01 -15.11
CA GLU A 248 -3.56 -21.76 -15.36
C GLU A 248 -3.02 -22.49 -14.11
N ILE A 249 -3.12 -21.86 -12.94
CA ILE A 249 -2.75 -22.50 -11.67
C ILE A 249 -3.62 -23.75 -11.44
N ARG A 250 -4.89 -23.68 -11.84
CA ARG A 250 -5.85 -24.79 -11.71
C ARG A 250 -5.55 -25.92 -12.69
N GLU A 251 -5.20 -25.63 -13.95
CA GLU A 251 -4.78 -26.65 -14.92
C GLU A 251 -3.57 -27.45 -14.44
N MET A 252 -2.73 -26.84 -13.58
CA MET A 252 -1.59 -27.50 -12.96
C MET A 252 -1.93 -28.27 -11.66
N GLY A 253 -3.20 -28.33 -11.27
CA GLY A 253 -3.68 -29.09 -10.11
C GLY A 253 -3.35 -28.45 -8.76
N MET A 254 -3.06 -27.15 -8.73
CA MET A 254 -2.82 -26.43 -7.49
C MET A 254 -4.13 -25.87 -6.92
N THR A 255 -4.32 -26.03 -5.61
CA THR A 255 -5.47 -25.47 -4.90
C THR A 255 -5.24 -24.00 -4.58
N LEU A 256 -6.19 -23.15 -4.96
CA LEU A 256 -6.21 -21.75 -4.56
C LEU A 256 -6.77 -21.64 -3.14
N ASP A 257 -6.16 -20.79 -2.32
CA ASP A 257 -6.69 -20.54 -1.00
C ASP A 257 -7.88 -19.55 -1.04
N LYS A 258 -8.64 -19.52 0.05
CA LYS A 258 -9.76 -18.58 0.24
C LYS A 258 -9.34 -17.11 0.16
N GLN A 259 -8.09 -16.78 0.48
CA GLN A 259 -7.63 -15.38 0.50
C GLN A 259 -7.51 -14.83 -0.90
N ILE A 260 -7.03 -15.64 -1.85
CA ILE A 260 -6.93 -15.28 -3.26
C ILE A 260 -8.34 -15.01 -3.83
N TYR A 261 -9.31 -15.90 -3.58
CA TYR A 261 -10.70 -15.71 -4.01
C TYR A 261 -11.31 -14.41 -3.48
N ASN A 262 -11.24 -14.19 -2.17
CA ASN A 262 -11.76 -12.98 -1.54
C ASN A 262 -11.12 -11.72 -2.12
N SER A 263 -9.82 -11.80 -2.40
CA SER A 263 -9.08 -10.67 -2.92
C SER A 263 -9.43 -10.34 -4.37
N ILE A 264 -9.65 -11.36 -5.21
CA ILE A 264 -10.12 -11.21 -6.58
C ILE A 264 -11.53 -10.60 -6.58
N ILE A 265 -12.45 -11.15 -5.78
CA ILE A 265 -13.83 -10.66 -5.64
C ILE A 265 -13.88 -9.18 -5.20
N ASP A 266 -13.11 -8.79 -4.18
CA ASP A 266 -13.06 -7.40 -3.71
C ASP A 266 -12.52 -6.46 -4.80
N THR A 267 -11.59 -6.95 -5.62
CA THR A 267 -10.98 -6.18 -6.71
C THR A 267 -11.95 -5.98 -7.85
N PHE A 268 -12.62 -7.04 -8.30
CA PHE A 268 -13.70 -6.95 -9.29
C PHE A 268 -14.77 -5.95 -8.88
N GLY A 269 -15.24 -6.06 -7.64
CA GLY A 269 -16.22 -5.12 -7.10
C GLY A 269 -15.70 -3.67 -7.01
N LYS A 270 -14.41 -3.46 -6.70
CA LYS A 270 -13.79 -2.13 -6.68
C LYS A 270 -13.78 -1.45 -8.06
N TYR A 271 -13.59 -2.22 -9.12
CA TYR A 271 -13.57 -1.70 -10.49
C TYR A 271 -14.95 -1.70 -11.18
N GLY A 272 -16.00 -2.16 -10.48
CA GLY A 272 -17.39 -2.12 -10.96
C GLY A 272 -17.81 -3.33 -11.81
N GLU A 273 -16.92 -4.31 -11.96
CA GLU A 273 -17.12 -5.54 -12.75
C GLU A 273 -17.79 -6.60 -11.86
N LEU A 274 -19.07 -6.36 -11.55
CA LEU A 274 -19.81 -7.13 -10.55
C LEU A 274 -20.24 -8.51 -11.03
N ASP A 275 -20.50 -8.66 -12.33
CA ASP A 275 -20.89 -9.95 -12.92
C ASP A 275 -19.72 -10.93 -12.81
N GLU A 276 -18.50 -10.49 -13.13
CA GLU A 276 -17.30 -11.29 -12.97
C GLU A 276 -16.95 -11.55 -11.49
N ALA A 277 -17.20 -10.58 -10.59
CA ALA A 277 -17.09 -10.83 -9.15
C ALA A 277 -17.99 -12.01 -8.72
N TYR A 278 -19.20 -12.07 -9.28
CA TYR A 278 -20.17 -13.12 -9.00
C TYR A 278 -19.78 -14.46 -9.65
N GLU A 279 -19.23 -14.46 -10.86
CA GLU A 279 -18.68 -15.67 -11.49
C GLU A 279 -17.56 -16.29 -10.65
N VAL A 280 -16.65 -15.46 -10.11
CA VAL A 280 -15.58 -15.93 -9.22
C VAL A 280 -16.15 -16.51 -7.92
N PHE A 281 -17.21 -15.90 -7.38
CA PHE A 281 -17.91 -16.41 -6.20
C PHE A 281 -18.58 -17.76 -6.44
N GLU A 282 -19.24 -17.96 -7.58
CA GLU A 282 -19.84 -19.25 -7.94
C GLU A 282 -18.76 -20.32 -8.19
N LYS A 283 -17.65 -19.96 -8.85
CA LYS A 283 -16.50 -20.87 -9.01
C LYS A 283 -15.91 -21.29 -7.66
N MET A 284 -15.78 -20.36 -6.72
CA MET A 284 -15.31 -20.65 -5.35
C MET A 284 -16.17 -21.74 -4.69
N LYS A 285 -17.50 -21.67 -4.83
CA LYS A 285 -18.43 -22.69 -4.31
C LYS A 285 -18.30 -24.03 -5.04
N GLN A 286 -18.22 -24.02 -6.37
CA GLN A 286 -18.09 -25.24 -7.20
C GLN A 286 -16.82 -26.03 -6.85
N GLU A 287 -15.75 -25.33 -6.52
CA GLU A 287 -14.47 -25.93 -6.12
C GLU A 287 -14.43 -26.36 -4.64
N GLY A 288 -15.56 -26.26 -3.92
CA GLY A 288 -15.66 -26.68 -2.52
C GLY A 288 -14.98 -25.73 -1.53
N VAL A 289 -14.52 -24.56 -1.98
CA VAL A 289 -13.99 -23.51 -1.10
C VAL A 289 -15.16 -22.77 -0.49
N ARG A 290 -15.40 -22.95 0.81
CA ARG A 290 -16.53 -22.32 1.49
C ARG A 290 -16.35 -20.80 1.58
N PRO A 291 -17.30 -20.00 1.05
CA PRO A 291 -17.31 -18.55 1.28
C PRO A 291 -17.32 -18.20 2.77
N ASP A 292 -16.65 -17.12 3.13
CA ASP A 292 -16.63 -16.60 4.49
C ASP A 292 -17.25 -15.20 4.58
N ILE A 293 -17.23 -14.62 5.78
CA ILE A 293 -17.79 -13.29 6.05
C ILE A 293 -17.13 -12.23 5.14
N LEU A 294 -15.84 -12.36 4.83
CA LEU A 294 -15.13 -11.40 3.97
C LEU A 294 -15.60 -11.52 2.51
N THR A 295 -15.85 -12.73 2.02
CA THR A 295 -16.41 -12.97 0.68
C THR A 295 -17.74 -12.23 0.51
N PHE A 296 -18.69 -12.48 1.42
CA PHE A 296 -20.02 -11.87 1.37
C PHE A 296 -19.97 -10.35 1.59
N ASN A 297 -19.21 -9.87 2.59
CA ASN A 297 -19.06 -8.44 2.84
C ASN A 297 -18.52 -7.70 1.61
N SER A 298 -17.61 -8.31 0.85
CA SER A 298 -17.09 -7.71 -0.39
C SER A 298 -18.18 -7.61 -1.44
N LEU A 299 -18.85 -8.72 -1.78
CA LEU A 299 -19.91 -8.73 -2.78
C LEU A 299 -21.06 -7.76 -2.44
N ILE A 300 -21.58 -7.83 -1.21
CA ILE A 300 -22.71 -6.98 -0.80
C ILE A 300 -22.30 -5.50 -0.83
N ARG A 301 -21.10 -5.14 -0.34
CA ARG A 301 -20.59 -3.77 -0.35
C ARG A 301 -20.54 -3.19 -1.76
N TRP A 302 -19.99 -3.94 -2.71
CA TRP A 302 -19.81 -3.44 -4.07
C TRP A 302 -21.14 -3.37 -4.84
N HIS A 303 -22.05 -4.32 -4.64
CA HIS A 303 -23.41 -4.25 -5.18
C HIS A 303 -24.20 -3.07 -4.58
N CYS A 304 -24.08 -2.80 -3.27
CA CYS A 304 -24.66 -1.61 -2.63
C CYS A 304 -24.11 -0.31 -3.24
N LYS A 305 -22.81 -0.24 -3.52
CA LYS A 305 -22.17 0.95 -4.13
C LYS A 305 -22.59 1.17 -5.59
N ALA A 306 -22.83 0.10 -6.34
CA ALA A 306 -23.32 0.18 -7.72
C ALA A 306 -24.84 0.45 -7.82
N GLY A 307 -25.56 0.52 -6.69
CA GLY A 307 -27.01 0.72 -6.67
C GLY A 307 -27.84 -0.54 -6.94
N LEU A 308 -27.21 -1.70 -7.08
CA LEU A 308 -27.86 -3.00 -7.32
C LEU A 308 -28.34 -3.64 -6.01
N LEU A 309 -29.29 -2.97 -5.33
CA LEU A 309 -29.73 -3.39 -3.99
C LEU A 309 -30.45 -4.75 -3.98
N SER A 310 -31.18 -5.11 -5.04
CA SER A 310 -31.83 -6.43 -5.14
C SER A 310 -30.82 -7.56 -4.97
N LYS A 311 -29.72 -7.51 -5.72
CA LYS A 311 -28.68 -8.53 -5.67
C LYS A 311 -27.92 -8.52 -4.35
N ALA A 312 -27.67 -7.33 -3.79
CA ALA A 312 -27.08 -7.20 -2.46
C ALA A 312 -27.95 -7.87 -1.37
N LEU A 313 -29.28 -7.78 -1.47
CA LEU A 313 -30.21 -8.40 -0.53
C LEU A 313 -30.33 -9.92 -0.71
N GLU A 314 -30.25 -10.42 -1.95
CA GLU A 314 -30.13 -11.86 -2.23
C GLU A 314 -28.88 -12.43 -1.56
N LEU A 315 -27.71 -11.82 -1.80
CA LEU A 315 -26.45 -12.22 -1.19
C LEU A 315 -26.47 -12.12 0.34
N PHE A 316 -27.13 -11.11 0.88
CA PHE A 316 -27.31 -10.96 2.32
C PHE A 316 -28.20 -12.07 2.92
N THR A 317 -29.25 -12.47 2.20
CA THR A 317 -30.12 -13.58 2.62
C THR A 317 -29.37 -14.91 2.55
N GLU A 318 -28.64 -15.14 1.46
CA GLU A 318 -27.80 -16.33 1.29
C GLU A 318 -26.75 -16.44 2.42
N MET A 319 -26.09 -15.33 2.75
CA MET A 319 -25.16 -15.25 3.88
C MET A 319 -25.83 -15.71 5.20
N GLN A 320 -27.05 -15.23 5.47
CA GLN A 320 -27.80 -15.57 6.68
C GLN A 320 -28.27 -17.02 6.72
N GLU A 321 -28.64 -17.60 5.59
CA GLU A 321 -29.01 -19.02 5.45
C GLU A 321 -27.81 -19.94 5.72
N GLN A 322 -26.60 -19.51 5.35
CA GLN A 322 -25.35 -20.20 5.67
C GLN A 322 -24.89 -20.00 7.13
N GLY A 323 -25.67 -19.29 7.94
CA GLY A 323 -25.35 -19.00 9.34
C GLY A 323 -24.23 -17.97 9.51
N LEU A 324 -23.88 -17.23 8.46
CA LEU A 324 -22.93 -16.13 8.48
C LEU A 324 -23.67 -14.81 8.70
N TYR A 325 -23.03 -13.86 9.37
CA TYR A 325 -23.62 -12.54 9.63
C TYR A 325 -22.66 -11.43 9.26
N PRO A 326 -23.16 -10.32 8.69
CA PRO A 326 -22.34 -9.18 8.35
C PRO A 326 -21.74 -8.58 9.62
N ASP A 327 -20.57 -7.96 9.46
CA ASP A 327 -20.05 -7.11 10.50
C ASP A 327 -20.93 -5.84 10.68
N PRO A 328 -20.83 -5.12 11.81
CA PRO A 328 -21.65 -3.93 12.05
C PRO A 328 -21.52 -2.86 10.95
N LYS A 329 -20.37 -2.73 10.29
CA LYS A 329 -20.16 -1.73 9.23
C LYS A 329 -20.95 -2.10 7.97
N MET A 330 -20.94 -3.37 7.60
CA MET A 330 -21.68 -3.87 6.45
C MET A 330 -23.20 -3.79 6.72
N PHE A 331 -23.62 -4.05 7.96
CA PHE A 331 -25.01 -3.86 8.38
C PHE A 331 -25.48 -2.41 8.19
N VAL A 332 -24.71 -1.43 8.67
CA VAL A 332 -24.99 0.00 8.47
C VAL A 332 -25.05 0.35 6.97
N THR A 333 -24.17 -0.24 6.16
CA THR A 333 -24.15 -0.01 4.70
C THR A 333 -25.44 -0.48 4.03
N ILE A 334 -25.97 -1.65 4.39
CA ILE A 334 -27.24 -2.18 3.86
C ILE A 334 -28.41 -1.29 4.29
N ILE A 335 -28.49 -0.93 5.58
CA ILE A 335 -29.58 -0.09 6.10
C ILE A 335 -29.58 1.29 5.43
N SER A 336 -28.41 1.91 5.25
CA SER A 336 -28.29 3.21 4.57
C SER A 336 -28.89 3.15 3.17
N ARG A 337 -28.60 2.08 2.41
CA ARG A 337 -29.16 1.88 1.06
C ARG A 337 -30.63 1.52 1.04
N LEU A 338 -31.12 0.76 2.02
CA LEU A 338 -32.55 0.51 2.17
C LEU A 338 -33.31 1.80 2.49
N GLY A 339 -32.72 2.70 3.30
CA GLY A 339 -33.28 4.00 3.63
C GLY A 339 -33.40 4.92 2.42
N GLU A 340 -32.35 4.99 1.59
CA GLU A 340 -32.37 5.71 0.30
C GLU A 340 -33.49 5.24 -0.65
N GLN A 341 -33.80 3.95 -0.64
CA GLN A 341 -34.87 3.38 -1.47
C GLN A 341 -36.25 3.34 -0.78
N GLY A 342 -36.36 3.85 0.45
CA GLY A 342 -37.61 3.88 1.22
C GLY A 342 -38.15 2.50 1.61
N LYS A 343 -37.31 1.47 1.68
CA LYS A 343 -37.72 0.09 2.04
C LYS A 343 -37.73 -0.12 3.56
N TRP A 344 -38.60 0.60 4.25
CA TRP A 344 -38.66 0.68 5.72
C TRP A 344 -38.95 -0.67 6.40
N ASP A 345 -39.89 -1.45 5.88
CA ASP A 345 -40.24 -2.77 6.44
C ASP A 345 -39.04 -3.72 6.47
N MET A 346 -38.18 -3.63 5.44
CA MET A 346 -36.97 -4.44 5.36
C MET A 346 -35.92 -4.00 6.36
N ILE A 347 -35.81 -2.70 6.64
CA ILE A 347 -34.90 -2.18 7.68
C ILE A 347 -35.30 -2.76 9.04
N GLN A 348 -36.59 -2.70 9.37
CA GLN A 348 -37.11 -3.19 10.64
C GLN A 348 -36.88 -4.70 10.79
N LYS A 349 -37.22 -5.50 9.77
CA LYS A 349 -36.93 -6.95 9.73
C LYS A 349 -35.44 -7.26 9.86
N THR A 350 -34.60 -6.49 9.19
CA THR A 350 -33.13 -6.66 9.23
C THR A 350 -32.58 -6.33 10.61
N PHE A 351 -33.12 -5.30 11.26
CA PHE A 351 -32.79 -4.91 12.63
C PHE A 351 -33.23 -5.95 13.67
N GLU A 352 -34.45 -6.50 13.56
CA GLU A 352 -34.95 -7.58 14.43
C GLU A 352 -34.14 -8.87 14.27
N ASN A 353 -33.77 -9.23 13.05
CA ASN A 353 -32.89 -10.37 12.77
C ASN A 353 -31.51 -10.20 13.43
N MET A 354 -30.97 -8.98 13.45
CA MET A 354 -29.73 -8.68 14.17
C MET A 354 -29.92 -8.81 15.69
N ARG A 355 -31.03 -8.29 16.23
CA ARG A 355 -31.37 -8.29 17.66
C ARG A 355 -31.55 -9.69 18.23
N SER A 356 -32.23 -10.57 17.50
CA SER A 356 -32.49 -11.96 17.90
C SER A 356 -31.21 -12.82 17.97
N ARG A 357 -30.17 -12.47 17.21
CA ARG A 357 -28.96 -13.30 17.03
C ARG A 357 -27.73 -12.82 17.82
N GLY A 358 -27.91 -11.94 18.80
CA GLY A 358 -26.88 -11.67 19.83
C GLY A 358 -25.94 -10.48 19.57
N HIS A 359 -26.10 -9.71 18.48
CA HIS A 359 -25.35 -8.47 18.21
C HIS A 359 -25.83 -7.27 19.07
N LYS A 360 -26.37 -7.56 20.26
CA LYS A 360 -27.22 -6.73 21.14
C LYS A 360 -26.56 -5.48 21.73
N LYS A 361 -25.34 -5.09 21.31
CA LYS A 361 -24.56 -4.03 21.95
C LYS A 361 -23.77 -3.16 20.97
N SER A 362 -24.35 -2.82 19.82
CA SER A 362 -23.71 -1.87 18.91
C SER A 362 -24.44 -0.54 18.87
N GLY A 363 -24.04 0.39 19.74
CA GLY A 363 -24.53 1.78 19.70
C GLY A 363 -24.31 2.46 18.33
N THR A 364 -23.33 2.00 17.55
CA THR A 364 -23.08 2.48 16.19
C THR A 364 -24.22 2.17 15.21
N ILE A 365 -24.90 1.03 15.38
CA ILE A 365 -26.03 0.65 14.52
C ILE A 365 -27.25 1.50 14.85
N TYR A 366 -27.54 1.69 16.14
CA TYR A 366 -28.62 2.59 16.58
C TYR A 366 -28.38 4.03 16.13
N ALA A 367 -27.14 4.53 16.21
CA ALA A 367 -26.82 5.86 15.70
C ALA A 367 -27.09 6.00 14.20
N ALA A 368 -26.69 4.99 13.41
CA ALA A 368 -26.96 4.96 11.98
C ALA A 368 -28.47 4.88 11.68
N LEU A 369 -29.24 4.09 12.43
CA LEU A 369 -30.70 4.02 12.28
C LEU A 369 -31.37 5.35 12.60
N VAL A 370 -31.00 6.00 13.70
CA VAL A 370 -31.52 7.33 14.06
C VAL A 370 -31.18 8.37 12.99
N ASP A 371 -29.97 8.31 12.43
CA ASP A 371 -29.55 9.18 11.31
C ASP A 371 -30.38 8.95 10.05
N ILE A 372 -30.53 7.69 9.64
CA ILE A 372 -31.30 7.34 8.43
C ILE A 372 -32.77 7.71 8.63
N TYR A 373 -33.40 7.28 9.72
CA TYR A 373 -34.80 7.63 9.99
C TYR A 373 -35.00 9.15 10.09
N GLY A 374 -34.07 9.87 10.73
CA GLY A 374 -34.08 11.33 10.78
C GLY A 374 -34.02 11.96 9.39
N GLN A 375 -33.04 11.60 8.56
CA GLN A 375 -32.86 12.17 7.22
C GLN A 375 -34.11 12.04 6.33
N TYR A 376 -34.86 10.95 6.48
CA TYR A 376 -36.06 10.68 5.69
C TYR A 376 -37.38 11.02 6.43
N GLY A 377 -37.33 11.69 7.57
CA GLY A 377 -38.52 12.18 8.30
C GLY A 377 -39.32 11.10 9.03
N LYS A 378 -38.74 9.92 9.27
CA LYS A 378 -39.33 8.80 10.02
C LYS A 378 -39.08 8.95 11.52
N PHE A 379 -39.63 10.02 12.08
CA PHE A 379 -39.25 10.49 13.40
C PHE A 379 -39.67 9.57 14.56
N LEU A 380 -40.87 8.99 14.48
CA LEU A 380 -41.36 8.04 15.49
C LEU A 380 -40.45 6.81 15.55
N ASP A 381 -40.03 6.28 14.39
CA ASP A 381 -39.12 5.15 14.30
C ASP A 381 -37.73 5.49 14.89
N ALA A 382 -37.27 6.73 14.73
CA ALA A 382 -36.02 7.21 15.33
C ALA A 382 -36.11 7.31 16.87
N GLU A 383 -37.23 7.80 17.41
CA GLU A 383 -37.48 7.86 18.86
C GLU A 383 -37.65 6.46 19.47
N GLU A 384 -38.32 5.56 18.77
CA GLU A 384 -38.40 4.14 19.13
C GLU A 384 -37.01 3.49 19.15
N CYS A 385 -36.12 3.83 18.21
CA CYS A 385 -34.74 3.35 18.24
C CYS A 385 -33.96 3.82 19.47
N ILE A 386 -34.10 5.09 19.86
CA ILE A 386 -33.48 5.62 21.09
C ILE A 386 -34.07 4.93 22.32
N SER A 387 -35.39 4.70 22.35
CA SER A 387 -36.07 4.03 23.45
C SER A 387 -35.67 2.56 23.57
N ALA A 388 -35.55 1.85 22.44
CA ALA A 388 -35.07 0.48 22.37
C ALA A 388 -33.60 0.37 22.83
N LEU A 389 -32.76 1.34 22.46
CA LEU A 389 -31.37 1.41 22.92
C LEU A 389 -31.30 1.52 24.46
N LYS A 390 -32.16 2.34 25.07
CA LYS A 390 -32.26 2.48 26.54
C LYS A 390 -32.74 1.18 27.20
N ALA A 391 -33.75 0.53 26.62
CA ALA A 391 -34.25 -0.75 27.13
C ALA A 391 -33.18 -1.86 27.12
N GLU A 392 -32.16 -1.73 26.28
CA GLU A 392 -31.01 -2.64 26.24
C GLU A 392 -29.86 -2.24 27.20
N GLY A 393 -30.03 -1.17 27.98
CA GLY A 393 -29.05 -0.71 28.96
C GLY A 393 -27.85 0.01 28.35
N LEU A 394 -27.96 0.48 27.11
CA LEU A 394 -26.94 1.33 26.46
C LEU A 394 -27.26 2.80 26.72
N VAL A 395 -26.22 3.62 26.89
CA VAL A 395 -26.38 5.07 27.08
C VAL A 395 -26.49 5.74 25.71
N PRO A 396 -27.57 6.49 25.42
CA PRO A 396 -27.67 7.27 24.19
C PRO A 396 -26.54 8.32 24.13
N SER A 397 -25.94 8.51 22.96
CA SER A 397 -24.89 9.52 22.79
C SER A 397 -25.49 10.89 22.45
N ALA A 398 -24.83 11.97 22.85
CA ALA A 398 -25.20 13.34 22.44
C ALA A 398 -25.32 13.48 20.91
N SER A 399 -24.50 12.73 20.15
CA SER A 399 -24.55 12.73 18.69
C SER A 399 -25.88 12.23 18.12
N MET A 400 -26.52 11.23 18.75
CA MET A 400 -27.81 10.69 18.30
C MET A 400 -28.91 11.75 18.42
N PHE A 401 -28.93 12.48 19.55
CA PHE A 401 -29.87 13.58 19.75
C PHE A 401 -29.59 14.72 18.76
N CYS A 402 -28.33 15.09 18.54
CA CYS A 402 -27.98 16.15 17.57
C CYS A 402 -28.46 15.82 16.16
N VAL A 403 -28.31 14.57 15.74
CA VAL A 403 -28.75 14.08 14.43
C VAL A 403 -30.27 14.12 14.31
N LEU A 404 -31.00 13.61 15.32
CA LEU A 404 -32.46 13.67 15.37
C LEU A 404 -32.98 15.11 15.36
N ALA A 405 -32.36 15.99 16.15
CA ALA A 405 -32.69 17.42 16.20
C ALA A 405 -32.45 18.09 14.84
N ASN A 406 -31.34 17.77 14.16
CA ASN A 406 -31.00 18.34 12.86
C ASN A 406 -32.00 17.91 11.77
N ALA A 407 -32.46 16.67 11.82
CA ALA A 407 -33.52 16.18 10.95
C ALA A 407 -34.83 16.98 11.12
N TYR A 408 -35.29 17.20 12.37
CA TYR A 408 -36.44 18.06 12.63
C TYR A 408 -36.21 19.52 12.19
N ALA A 409 -35.00 20.05 12.44
CA ALA A 409 -34.63 21.42 12.10
C ALA A 409 -34.70 21.69 10.60
N GLN A 410 -34.24 20.74 9.76
CA GLN A 410 -34.25 20.87 8.31
C GLN A 410 -35.67 20.88 7.73
N GLN A 411 -36.63 20.21 8.37
CA GLN A 411 -38.04 20.24 7.99
C GLN A 411 -38.81 21.43 8.56
N GLY A 412 -38.15 22.31 9.34
CA GLY A 412 -38.78 23.47 9.97
C GLY A 412 -39.64 23.14 11.20
N LEU A 413 -39.58 21.91 11.71
CA LEU A 413 -40.33 21.44 12.88
C LEU A 413 -39.65 21.86 14.19
N CYS A 414 -39.53 23.18 14.41
CA CYS A 414 -38.76 23.74 15.52
C CYS A 414 -39.24 23.27 16.92
N ASP A 415 -40.54 23.10 17.14
CA ASP A 415 -41.06 22.64 18.43
C ASP A 415 -40.63 21.19 18.74
N GLN A 416 -40.49 20.34 17.70
CA GLN A 416 -39.97 18.99 17.88
C GLN A 416 -38.47 19.01 18.15
N THR A 417 -37.71 19.88 17.49
CA THR A 417 -36.28 20.10 17.81
C THR A 417 -36.09 20.49 19.28
N VAL A 418 -36.97 21.33 19.84
CA VAL A 418 -36.95 21.69 21.28
C VAL A 418 -37.29 20.50 22.18
N LYS A 419 -38.26 19.67 21.81
CA LYS A 419 -38.54 18.44 22.57
C LYS A 419 -37.33 17.50 22.59
N VAL A 420 -36.57 17.39 21.50
CA VAL A 420 -35.33 16.61 21.48
C VAL A 420 -34.29 17.17 22.46
N LEU A 421 -34.18 18.50 22.58
CA LEU A 421 -33.33 19.12 23.61
C LEU A 421 -33.80 18.74 25.02
N GLN A 422 -35.10 18.86 25.30
CA GLN A 422 -35.67 18.50 26.61
C GLN A 422 -35.44 17.03 26.95
N LEU A 423 -35.58 16.14 25.96
CA LEU A 423 -35.26 14.73 26.10
C LEU A 423 -33.78 14.52 26.38
N MET A 424 -32.88 15.23 25.70
CA MET A 424 -31.44 15.15 25.93
C MET A 424 -31.05 15.59 27.35
N GLU A 425 -31.64 16.69 27.84
CA GLU A 425 -31.43 17.21 29.19
C GLU A 425 -32.03 16.29 30.28
N ALA A 426 -33.21 15.72 30.04
CA ALA A 426 -33.85 14.76 30.96
C ALA A 426 -33.01 13.49 31.15
N GLU A 427 -32.20 13.12 30.15
CA GLU A 427 -31.24 12.02 30.22
C GLU A 427 -29.90 12.41 30.88
N GLY A 428 -29.77 13.65 31.35
CA GLY A 428 -28.55 14.16 31.98
C GLY A 428 -27.41 14.42 31.00
N ILE A 429 -27.71 14.56 29.71
CA ILE A 429 -26.70 14.86 28.69
C ILE A 429 -26.71 16.35 28.41
N GLU A 430 -25.60 17.04 28.70
CA GLU A 430 -25.51 18.48 28.47
C GLU A 430 -25.46 18.82 26.97
N PRO A 431 -26.25 19.81 26.50
CA PRO A 431 -26.25 20.23 25.11
C PRO A 431 -24.91 20.88 24.74
N ASN A 432 -24.29 20.37 23.68
CA ASN A 432 -23.08 20.96 23.12
C ASN A 432 -23.38 22.06 22.10
N VAL A 433 -22.34 22.78 21.65
CA VAL A 433 -22.46 23.85 20.64
C VAL A 433 -23.13 23.34 19.35
N ILE A 434 -22.94 22.07 18.99
CA ILE A 434 -23.56 21.47 17.80
C ILE A 434 -25.10 21.44 17.95
N MET A 435 -25.62 20.97 19.09
CA MET A 435 -27.06 20.96 19.37
C MET A 435 -27.65 22.37 19.38
N LEU A 436 -26.97 23.32 20.01
CA LEU A 436 -27.42 24.71 20.07
C LEU A 436 -27.41 25.36 18.67
N ASN A 437 -26.41 25.07 17.84
CA ASN A 437 -26.38 25.47 16.42
C ASN A 437 -27.54 24.88 15.62
N VAL A 438 -27.90 23.62 15.87
CA VAL A 438 -29.06 22.95 15.25
C VAL A 438 -30.36 23.66 15.61
N LEU A 439 -30.54 24.06 16.87
CA LEU A 439 -31.71 24.83 17.31
C LEU A 439 -31.76 26.22 16.66
N ILE A 440 -30.63 26.95 16.59
CA ILE A 440 -30.55 28.23 15.86
C ILE A 440 -31.00 28.04 14.40
N ASN A 441 -30.57 26.96 13.74
CA ASN A 441 -31.03 26.64 12.39
C ASN A 441 -32.54 26.36 12.34
N ALA A 442 -33.08 25.56 13.26
CA ALA A 442 -34.51 25.23 13.33
C ALA A 442 -35.38 26.48 13.45
N PHE A 443 -35.05 27.36 14.41
CA PHE A 443 -35.75 28.63 14.60
C PHE A 443 -35.57 29.57 13.39
N GLY A 444 -34.38 29.57 12.78
CA GLY A 444 -34.10 30.32 11.57
C GLY A 444 -34.88 29.85 10.33
N VAL A 445 -35.13 28.55 10.18
CA VAL A 445 -36.01 27.99 9.13
C VAL A 445 -37.46 28.38 9.40
N ALA A 446 -37.90 28.34 10.66
CA ALA A 446 -39.26 28.70 11.07
C ALA A 446 -39.54 30.22 11.04
N GLY A 447 -38.55 31.08 10.73
CA GLY A 447 -38.68 32.55 10.75
C GLY A 447 -38.67 33.18 12.16
N ARG A 448 -38.49 32.35 13.18
CA ARG A 448 -38.45 32.66 14.62
C ARG A 448 -37.07 33.18 15.04
N HIS A 449 -36.65 34.28 14.42
CA HIS A 449 -35.30 34.84 14.56
C HIS A 449 -34.98 35.39 15.96
N LEU A 450 -35.98 35.75 16.77
CA LEU A 450 -35.78 36.19 18.15
C LEU A 450 -35.40 35.00 19.06
N GLU A 451 -36.05 33.85 18.89
CA GLU A 451 -35.68 32.63 19.59
C GLU A 451 -34.29 32.12 19.16
N ALA A 452 -33.95 32.26 17.88
CA ALA A 452 -32.59 31.98 17.41
C ALA A 452 -31.53 32.86 18.11
N LEU A 453 -31.86 34.14 18.34
CA LEU A 453 -30.99 35.08 19.06
C LEU A 453 -30.90 34.75 20.55
N SER A 454 -31.99 34.33 21.20
CA SER A 454 -31.94 33.93 22.61
C SER A 454 -31.05 32.71 22.82
N ILE A 455 -31.03 31.75 21.89
CA ILE A 455 -30.12 30.61 21.97
C ILE A 455 -28.66 31.04 21.80
N TYR A 456 -28.39 31.98 20.91
CA TYR A 456 -27.05 32.55 20.77
C TYR A 456 -26.55 33.22 22.06
N HIS A 457 -27.42 33.98 22.75
CA HIS A 457 -27.08 34.54 24.06
C HIS A 457 -26.84 33.45 25.09
N HIS A 458 -27.66 32.40 25.10
CA HIS A 458 -27.45 31.24 25.96
C HIS A 458 -26.10 30.56 25.72
N ILE A 459 -25.61 30.45 24.48
CA ILE A 459 -24.26 29.93 24.19
C ILE A 459 -23.20 30.78 24.90
N LYS A 460 -23.30 32.12 24.81
CA LYS A 460 -22.35 33.04 25.48
C LYS A 460 -22.43 32.94 27.01
N ASP A 461 -23.64 32.90 27.56
CA ASP A 461 -23.88 32.91 29.00
C ASP A 461 -23.49 31.60 29.67
N SER A 462 -23.63 30.46 28.96
CA SER A 462 -23.22 29.14 29.42
C SER A 462 -21.71 28.88 29.31
N GLY A 463 -20.92 29.88 28.90
CA GLY A 463 -19.45 29.78 28.78
C GLY A 463 -18.97 28.93 27.60
N LEU A 464 -19.86 28.58 26.66
CA LEU A 464 -19.51 27.88 25.43
C LEU A 464 -19.00 28.89 24.40
N SER A 465 -17.90 28.58 23.71
CA SER A 465 -17.36 29.43 22.65
C SER A 465 -18.17 29.25 21.35
N PRO A 466 -18.88 30.28 20.84
CA PRO A 466 -19.54 30.21 19.54
C PRO A 466 -18.52 29.97 18.42
N ASP A 467 -18.86 29.13 17.44
CA ASP A 467 -17.99 28.84 16.29
C ASP A 467 -18.46 29.58 15.03
N VAL A 468 -17.68 29.47 13.95
CA VAL A 468 -18.04 30.03 12.64
C VAL A 468 -19.42 29.54 12.17
N VAL A 469 -19.79 28.30 12.52
CA VAL A 469 -21.09 27.73 12.18
C VAL A 469 -22.20 28.44 12.96
N THR A 470 -22.04 28.74 14.24
CA THR A 470 -23.01 29.51 15.05
C THR A 470 -23.34 30.84 14.38
N TYR A 471 -22.32 31.64 14.09
CA TYR A 471 -22.48 32.97 13.48
C TYR A 471 -23.12 32.89 12.09
N THR A 472 -22.62 32.01 11.22
CA THR A 472 -23.17 31.86 9.86
C THR A 472 -24.61 31.37 9.87
N THR A 473 -25.00 30.51 10.82
CA THR A 473 -26.36 30.01 10.96
C THR A 473 -27.31 31.09 11.49
N LEU A 474 -26.85 31.91 12.44
CA LEU A 474 -27.58 33.06 12.94
C LEU A 474 -27.78 34.12 11.85
N MET A 475 -26.72 34.46 11.09
CA MET A 475 -26.83 35.38 9.94
C MET A 475 -27.87 34.90 8.92
N LYS A 476 -27.90 33.59 8.60
CA LYS A 476 -28.93 33.01 7.72
C LYS A 476 -30.34 33.20 8.27
N ALA A 477 -30.54 33.01 9.58
CA ALA A 477 -31.83 33.21 10.22
C ALA A 477 -32.33 34.65 10.06
N PHE A 478 -31.47 35.64 10.30
CA PHE A 478 -31.80 37.06 10.15
C PHE A 478 -32.02 37.48 8.69
N ILE A 479 -31.26 36.92 7.75
CA ILE A 479 -31.47 37.13 6.30
C ILE A 479 -32.84 36.59 5.88
N ARG A 480 -33.23 35.38 6.32
CA ARG A 480 -34.56 34.81 6.04
C ARG A 480 -35.70 35.65 6.62
N ALA A 481 -35.50 36.20 7.81
CA ALA A 481 -36.43 37.14 8.44
C ALA A 481 -36.44 38.55 7.82
N ARG A 482 -35.66 38.79 6.74
CA ARG A 482 -35.49 40.10 6.06
C ARG A 482 -34.96 41.21 6.97
N LYS A 483 -34.26 40.86 8.06
CA LYS A 483 -33.61 41.78 9.02
C LYS A 483 -32.14 41.97 8.67
N TYR A 484 -31.88 42.56 7.51
CA TYR A 484 -30.53 42.71 6.96
C TYR A 484 -29.62 43.62 7.80
N ASN A 485 -30.19 44.56 8.57
CA ASN A 485 -29.46 45.47 9.45
C ASN A 485 -28.69 44.75 10.57
N LYS A 486 -29.16 43.58 11.02
CA LYS A 486 -28.50 42.79 12.08
C LYS A 486 -27.35 41.92 11.57
N VAL A 487 -27.26 41.70 10.26
CA VAL A 487 -26.25 40.81 9.68
C VAL A 487 -24.81 41.36 9.81
N PRO A 488 -24.55 42.68 9.58
CA PRO A 488 -23.24 43.27 9.85
C PRO A 488 -22.84 43.25 11.33
N GLU A 489 -23.79 43.47 12.25
CA GLU A 489 -23.53 43.40 13.69
C GLU A 489 -23.04 41.98 14.09
N ILE A 490 -23.76 40.95 13.64
CA ILE A 490 -23.39 39.54 13.92
C ILE A 490 -22.03 39.18 13.30
N TYR A 491 -21.72 39.72 12.12
CA TYR A 491 -20.42 39.49 11.47
C TYR A 491 -19.27 40.17 12.21
N MET A 492 -19.46 41.38 12.73
CA MET A 492 -18.47 42.06 13.58
C MET A 492 -18.24 41.30 14.89
N ASP A 493 -19.32 40.84 15.55
CA ASP A 493 -19.24 39.99 16.74
C ASP A 493 -18.42 38.72 16.49
N MET A 494 -18.54 38.13 15.30
CA MET A 494 -17.76 36.97 14.88
C MET A 494 -16.26 37.26 14.82
N GLU A 495 -15.86 38.39 14.22
CA GLU A 495 -14.46 38.82 14.13
C GLU A 495 -13.89 39.17 15.51
N CYS A 496 -14.67 39.87 16.34
CA CYS A 496 -14.30 40.20 17.71
C CYS A 496 -14.13 38.96 18.61
N ALA A 497 -14.90 37.89 18.35
CA ALA A 497 -14.76 36.60 19.03
C ALA A 497 -13.52 35.79 18.57
N GLY A 498 -12.71 36.31 17.64
CA GLY A 498 -11.51 35.64 17.13
C GLY A 498 -11.78 34.52 16.13
N CYS A 499 -13.02 34.42 15.62
CA CYS A 499 -13.37 33.45 14.58
C CYS A 499 -12.92 33.95 13.21
N THR A 500 -12.25 33.12 12.40
CA THR A 500 -11.90 33.47 11.02
C THR A 500 -13.12 33.31 10.11
N PRO A 501 -13.61 34.38 9.45
CA PRO A 501 -14.77 34.28 8.60
C PRO A 501 -14.56 33.32 7.42
N ASP A 502 -15.54 32.47 7.15
CA ASP A 502 -15.50 31.61 5.96
C ASP A 502 -16.03 32.36 4.72
N ARG A 503 -15.93 31.73 3.55
CA ARG A 503 -16.44 32.33 2.30
C ARG A 503 -17.94 32.62 2.37
N LYS A 504 -18.73 31.78 3.06
CA LYS A 504 -20.18 31.93 3.18
C LYS A 504 -20.56 33.14 4.03
N ALA A 505 -19.87 33.36 5.15
CA ALA A 505 -20.05 34.53 6.02
C ALA A 505 -19.84 35.83 5.25
N ARG A 506 -18.73 35.94 4.51
CA ARG A 506 -18.43 37.12 3.66
C ARG A 506 -19.49 37.36 2.59
N GLN A 507 -19.94 36.30 1.92
CA GLN A 507 -21.01 36.41 0.92
C GLN A 507 -22.33 36.89 1.54
N MET A 508 -22.70 36.38 2.72
CA MET A 508 -23.91 36.80 3.43
C MET A 508 -23.86 38.26 3.86
N LEU A 509 -22.69 38.75 4.30
CA LEU A 509 -22.47 40.16 4.62
C LEU A 509 -22.63 41.05 3.38
N GLN A 510 -22.04 40.65 2.24
CA GLN A 510 -22.16 41.39 0.98
C GLN A 510 -23.62 41.50 0.52
N VAL A 511 -24.36 40.38 0.54
CA VAL A 511 -25.78 40.35 0.18
C VAL A 511 -26.60 41.28 1.08
N ALA A 512 -26.39 41.22 2.40
CA ALA A 512 -27.11 42.10 3.32
C ALA A 512 -26.77 43.58 3.10
N SER A 513 -25.50 43.90 2.85
CA SER A 513 -25.04 45.28 2.61
C SER A 513 -25.59 45.86 1.32
N LEU A 514 -25.64 45.07 0.23
CA LEU A 514 -26.26 45.48 -1.04
C LEU A 514 -27.74 45.79 -0.89
N VAL A 515 -28.49 44.94 -0.15
CA VAL A 515 -29.93 45.16 0.09
C VAL A 515 -30.16 46.40 0.95
N LEU A 516 -29.27 46.72 1.88
CA LEU A 516 -29.34 47.95 2.67
C LEU A 516 -29.05 49.18 1.81
N GLN A 517 -28.04 49.14 0.93
CA GLN A 517 -27.70 50.23 0.00
C GLN A 517 -28.79 50.50 -1.05
N GLN A 518 -29.58 49.49 -1.44
CA GLN A 518 -30.71 49.65 -2.36
C GLN A 518 -31.99 50.18 -1.69
N ARG A 519 -32.04 50.19 -0.34
CA ARG A 519 -33.20 50.63 0.45
C ARG A 519 -33.00 51.98 1.15
N SER A 520 -31.75 52.43 1.25
CA SER A 520 -31.36 53.80 1.62
C SER A 520 -31.48 54.73 0.43
#